data_AF-A0A2T2ZZ17-F1
#
_entry.id   AF-A0A2T2ZZ17-F1
#
_cell.length_a   1.000
_cell.length_b   1.000
_cell.length_c   1.000
_cell.angle_alpha   90.00
_cell.angle_beta   90.00
_cell.angle_gamma   90.00
#
_symmetry.space_group_name_H-M   'P 1'
#
loop_
_entity.id
_entity.type
_entity.pdbx_description
1 polymer ?
#
loop_
_entity_poly.entity_id
_entity_poly.type
_entity_poly.pdbx_seq_one_letter_code
_entity_poly.pdbx_strand_id
1 'polypeptide(L)'
;AAGEDLLFYDSMTYQEYTQATDILKYTVHIASPEEWSSYSTADFAQFKAIIVPDPDCGDVSDITFLDSSKAIWSPAITGNIILIGTDPGYHSSSRDGALTLIDNGIRFAASGNGTGLYFALSCYYDAVDAATVDSLSFFGTIDVRGNLACYNDAHLVANSTALASLSDAALSDWSCSVHEVFTDYPRTGTYAFEPLAIAEDATGMGLESFGDGTSGIPYIIVKGATPAGCGDGVWDPDLGEECDDGPLNGSPESECSFSCKC
;
A
#
# COMPACT_ATOMS: atom_id res chain seq x y z
N ALA A 1 1.56 21.21 -20.21
CA ALA A 1 2.10 21.57 -18.89
C ALA A 1 2.37 20.26 -18.17
N ALA A 2 3.43 20.14 -17.38
CA ALA A 2 3.52 18.99 -16.49
C ALA A 2 2.35 19.10 -15.51
N GLY A 3 1.53 18.04 -15.38
CA GLY A 3 0.49 17.97 -14.36
C GLY A 3 1.10 18.03 -12.96
N GLU A 4 0.30 18.36 -11.96
CA GLU A 4 0.72 18.29 -10.56
C GLU A 4 1.10 16.85 -10.18
N ASP A 5 1.92 16.69 -9.15
CA ASP A 5 2.49 15.39 -8.81
C ASP A 5 1.45 14.42 -8.26
N LEU A 6 0.60 14.86 -7.34
CA LEU A 6 -0.32 13.99 -6.61
C LEU A 6 -1.78 14.45 -6.77
N LEU A 7 -2.70 13.49 -6.78
CA LEU A 7 -4.15 13.75 -6.81
C LEU A 7 -4.79 13.37 -5.48
N PHE A 8 -5.52 14.31 -4.89
CA PHE A 8 -6.42 14.13 -3.75
C PHE A 8 -7.87 14.38 -4.17
N TYR A 9 -8.82 13.78 -3.45
CA TYR A 9 -10.26 13.96 -3.68
C TYR A 9 -10.87 14.92 -2.66
N ASP A 10 -11.51 15.98 -3.15
CA ASP A 10 -12.35 16.92 -2.40
C ASP A 10 -11.73 17.37 -1.06
N SER A 11 -12.39 17.07 0.05
CA SER A 11 -12.00 17.47 1.39
C SER A 11 -11.08 16.47 2.09
N MET A 12 -10.65 15.41 1.39
CA MET A 12 -9.73 14.41 1.92
C MET A 12 -8.29 14.96 1.95
N THR A 13 -8.06 16.03 2.71
CA THR A 13 -6.77 16.68 2.88
C THR A 13 -6.32 16.57 4.34
N TYR A 14 -5.95 15.37 4.76
CA TYR A 14 -5.54 15.04 6.13
C TYR A 14 -4.01 15.13 6.31
N GLN A 15 -3.44 14.31 7.19
CA GLN A 15 -2.03 14.37 7.50
C GLN A 15 -1.14 14.09 6.28
N GLU A 16 -1.56 13.18 5.40
CA GLU A 16 -0.90 12.88 4.13
C GLU A 16 -0.77 14.11 3.23
N TYR A 17 -1.79 14.97 3.18
CA TYR A 17 -1.72 16.21 2.40
C TYR A 17 -0.63 17.13 2.95
N THR A 18 -0.60 17.31 4.27
CA THR A 18 0.41 18.13 4.95
C THR A 18 1.81 17.58 4.73
N GLN A 19 2.01 16.27 4.87
CA GLN A 19 3.30 15.63 4.61
C GLN A 19 3.70 15.79 3.13
N ALA A 20 2.78 15.54 2.19
CA ALA A 20 3.01 15.67 0.76
C ALA A 20 3.50 17.08 0.37
N THR A 21 2.84 18.14 0.84
CA THR A 21 3.19 19.51 0.45
C THR A 21 4.35 20.08 1.27
N ASP A 22 4.32 19.92 2.59
CA ASP A 22 5.17 20.71 3.48
C ASP A 22 6.49 19.99 3.78
N ILE A 23 6.50 18.66 3.75
CA ILE A 23 7.68 17.85 4.04
C ILE A 23 8.29 17.30 2.75
N LEU A 24 7.48 16.64 1.92
CA LEU A 24 7.92 15.96 0.71
C LEU A 24 8.08 16.90 -0.50
N LYS A 25 7.44 18.08 -0.46
CA LYS A 25 7.48 19.11 -1.51
C LYS A 25 6.90 18.66 -2.85
N TYR A 26 5.93 17.75 -2.83
CA TYR A 26 5.12 17.44 -4.02
C TYR A 26 4.16 18.58 -4.35
N THR A 27 3.89 18.78 -5.64
CA THR A 27 2.73 19.58 -6.07
C THR A 27 1.47 18.71 -6.01
N VAL A 28 0.33 19.30 -5.64
CA VAL A 28 -0.90 18.54 -5.35
C VAL A 28 -2.10 19.17 -6.04
N HIS A 29 -2.90 18.35 -6.72
CA HIS A 29 -4.22 18.73 -7.21
C HIS A 29 -5.28 18.19 -6.25
N ILE A 30 -6.24 19.03 -5.86
CA ILE A 30 -7.41 18.62 -5.11
C ILE A 30 -8.60 18.65 -6.07
N ALA A 31 -9.02 17.49 -6.56
CA ALA A 31 -10.16 17.41 -7.48
C ALA A 31 -11.47 17.55 -6.73
N SER A 32 -12.34 18.47 -7.16
CA SER A 32 -13.72 18.50 -6.66
C SER A 32 -14.49 17.24 -7.10
N PRO A 33 -15.64 16.93 -6.48
CA PRO A 33 -16.48 15.81 -6.92
C PRO A 33 -16.90 15.92 -8.40
N GLU A 34 -17.20 17.13 -8.88
CA GLU A 34 -17.53 17.39 -10.28
C GLU A 34 -16.33 17.17 -11.20
N GLU A 35 -15.13 17.56 -10.77
CA GLU A 35 -13.91 17.36 -11.54
C GLU A 35 -13.54 15.88 -11.61
N TRP A 36 -13.48 15.18 -10.47
CA TRP A 36 -13.21 13.75 -10.38
C TRP A 36 -14.17 12.94 -11.27
N SER A 37 -15.46 13.23 -11.21
CA SER A 37 -16.47 12.55 -12.04
C SER A 37 -16.38 12.88 -13.53
N SER A 38 -15.70 13.96 -13.90
CA SER A 38 -15.46 14.34 -15.29
C SER A 38 -14.18 13.73 -15.88
N TYR A 39 -13.26 13.25 -15.04
CA TYR A 39 -12.00 12.69 -15.48
C TYR A 39 -12.17 11.41 -16.30
N SER A 40 -11.40 11.32 -17.37
CA SER A 40 -11.11 10.07 -18.06
C SER A 40 -9.94 9.34 -17.40
N THR A 41 -9.72 8.08 -17.75
CA THR A 41 -8.52 7.32 -17.34
C THR A 41 -7.23 8.07 -17.70
N ALA A 42 -7.21 8.77 -18.84
CA ALA A 42 -6.03 9.53 -19.27
C ALA A 42 -5.79 10.78 -18.41
N ASP A 43 -6.82 11.33 -17.75
CA ASP A 43 -6.68 12.45 -16.84
C ASP A 43 -6.09 11.97 -15.51
N PHE A 44 -6.58 10.84 -14.97
CA PHE A 44 -5.98 10.19 -13.81
C PHE A 44 -4.51 9.78 -14.05
N ALA A 45 -4.18 9.35 -15.28
CA ALA A 45 -2.84 8.89 -15.64
C ALA A 45 -1.78 10.02 -15.71
N GLN A 46 -2.17 11.29 -15.52
CA GLN A 46 -1.22 12.42 -15.54
C GLN A 46 -0.48 12.61 -14.21
N PHE A 47 -1.03 12.07 -13.12
CA PHE A 47 -0.46 12.19 -11.78
C PHE A 47 0.58 11.10 -11.52
N LYS A 48 1.59 11.40 -10.68
CA LYS A 48 2.52 10.38 -10.18
C LYS A 48 1.82 9.39 -9.25
N ALA A 49 0.88 9.85 -8.43
CA ALA A 49 0.05 8.98 -7.62
C ALA A 49 -1.32 9.59 -7.28
N ILE A 50 -2.30 8.71 -7.08
CA ILE A 50 -3.55 9.02 -6.40
C ILE A 50 -3.37 8.71 -4.91
N ILE A 51 -3.74 9.64 -4.04
CA ILE A 51 -3.64 9.48 -2.59
C ILE A 51 -5.05 9.38 -2.01
N VAL A 52 -5.36 8.24 -1.41
CA VAL A 52 -6.53 8.03 -0.54
C VAL A 52 -6.01 8.04 0.90
N PRO A 53 -6.03 9.21 1.55
CA PRO A 53 -5.42 9.40 2.86
C PRO A 53 -6.25 8.81 4.00
N ASP A 54 -5.61 8.68 5.17
CA ASP A 54 -6.30 8.34 6.41
C ASP A 54 -7.08 9.54 6.98
N PRO A 55 -8.41 9.46 7.11
CA PRO A 55 -9.25 10.48 7.74
C PRO A 55 -9.24 10.46 9.29
N ASP A 56 -8.17 9.95 9.91
CA ASP A 56 -8.08 9.48 11.30
C ASP A 56 -8.89 8.21 11.57
N CYS A 57 -10.18 8.23 11.23
CA CYS A 57 -11.06 7.07 11.31
C CYS A 57 -12.31 7.38 10.48
N GLY A 58 -12.71 6.51 9.57
CA GLY A 58 -13.85 6.74 8.68
C GLY A 58 -14.66 5.48 8.40
N ASP A 59 -15.78 5.66 7.71
CA ASP A 59 -16.67 4.57 7.29
C ASP A 59 -16.51 4.28 5.79
N VAL A 60 -16.77 3.04 5.35
CA VAL A 60 -16.75 2.68 3.90
C VAL A 60 -17.61 3.60 3.05
N SER A 61 -18.66 4.22 3.63
CA SER A 61 -19.50 5.20 2.92
C SER A 61 -18.73 6.42 2.42
N ASP A 62 -17.64 6.79 3.11
CA ASP A 62 -16.84 7.99 2.81
C ASP A 62 -16.02 7.83 1.53
N ILE A 63 -15.74 6.58 1.13
CA ILE A 63 -14.95 6.25 -0.06
C ILE A 63 -15.79 5.70 -1.23
N THR A 64 -17.12 5.81 -1.16
CA THR A 64 -18.04 5.32 -2.23
C THR A 64 -17.79 5.95 -3.61
N PHE A 65 -17.15 7.12 -3.67
CA PHE A 65 -16.72 7.74 -4.93
C PHE A 65 -15.69 6.86 -5.65
N LEU A 66 -14.81 6.15 -4.94
CA LEU A 66 -13.85 5.21 -5.54
C LEU A 66 -14.60 4.05 -6.20
N ASP A 67 -15.61 3.49 -5.53
CA ASP A 67 -16.41 2.39 -6.06
C ASP A 67 -17.20 2.76 -7.31
N SER A 68 -17.85 3.93 -7.27
CA SER A 68 -18.66 4.41 -8.40
C SER A 68 -17.84 4.79 -9.63
N SER A 69 -16.53 5.02 -9.47
CA SER A 69 -15.63 5.47 -10.54
C SER A 69 -14.46 4.53 -10.85
N LYS A 70 -14.34 3.36 -10.19
CA LYS A 70 -13.21 2.41 -10.35
C LYS A 70 -12.96 1.92 -11.77
N ALA A 71 -14.01 1.83 -12.58
CA ALA A 71 -13.85 1.49 -14.00
C ALA A 71 -13.04 2.55 -14.79
N ILE A 72 -12.87 3.76 -14.25
CA ILE A 72 -12.19 4.89 -14.89
C ILE A 72 -10.83 5.18 -14.26
N TRP A 73 -10.75 5.30 -12.92
CA TRP A 73 -9.49 5.64 -12.25
C TRP A 73 -8.54 4.44 -12.13
N SER A 74 -9.05 3.24 -11.84
CA SER A 74 -8.19 2.07 -11.58
C SER A 74 -7.31 1.66 -12.76
N PRO A 75 -7.78 1.72 -14.04
CA PRO A 75 -6.92 1.46 -15.19
C PRO A 75 -5.77 2.46 -15.38
N ALA A 76 -5.81 3.64 -14.76
CA ALA A 76 -4.70 4.60 -14.79
C ALA A 76 -3.54 4.14 -13.89
N ILE A 77 -3.84 3.33 -12.87
CA ILE A 77 -2.84 2.84 -11.91
C ILE A 77 -2.01 1.73 -12.55
N THR A 78 -0.78 2.10 -12.90
CA THR A 78 0.19 1.23 -13.59
C THR A 78 1.52 1.15 -12.83
N GLY A 79 1.76 2.10 -11.91
CA GLY A 79 2.96 2.18 -11.09
C GLY A 79 2.88 1.36 -9.81
N ASN A 80 3.51 1.90 -8.77
CA ASN A 80 3.60 1.29 -7.44
C ASN A 80 2.28 1.47 -6.67
N ILE A 81 1.89 0.46 -5.88
CA ILE A 81 0.69 0.52 -5.04
C ILE A 81 1.10 0.19 -3.61
N ILE A 82 0.64 0.98 -2.64
CA ILE A 82 0.73 0.65 -1.21
C ILE A 82 -0.66 0.72 -0.58
N LEU A 83 -1.06 -0.37 0.08
CA LEU A 83 -2.31 -0.52 0.80
C LEU A 83 -2.00 -0.74 2.28
N ILE A 84 -2.63 0.03 3.16
CA ILE A 84 -2.25 0.14 4.58
C ILE A 84 -3.48 -0.15 5.45
N GLY A 85 -3.43 -1.20 6.29
CA GLY A 85 -4.47 -1.61 7.24
C GLY A 85 -4.29 -1.04 8.65
N THR A 86 -3.91 0.24 8.73
CA THR A 86 -3.79 1.02 9.97
C THR A 86 -4.15 2.48 9.68
N ASP A 87 -4.22 3.29 10.73
CA ASP A 87 -4.63 4.69 10.81
C ASP A 87 -3.42 5.62 11.14
N PRO A 88 -2.46 5.77 10.21
CA PRO A 88 -1.26 6.57 10.48
C PRO A 88 -1.55 8.06 10.65
N GLY A 89 -2.62 8.58 10.06
CA GLY A 89 -3.14 9.93 10.29
C GLY A 89 -3.50 10.14 11.76
N TYR A 90 -4.28 9.23 12.35
CA TYR A 90 -4.62 9.27 13.77
C TYR A 90 -3.37 9.23 14.67
N HIS A 91 -2.45 8.32 14.37
CA HIS A 91 -1.24 8.14 15.17
C HIS A 91 -0.17 9.22 14.97
N SER A 92 -0.21 9.98 13.88
CA SER A 92 0.81 10.95 13.49
C SER A 92 1.13 12.02 14.55
N SER A 93 0.16 12.35 15.41
CA SER A 93 0.31 13.35 16.48
C SER A 93 1.17 12.88 17.65
N SER A 94 1.38 11.57 17.80
CA SER A 94 2.06 10.97 18.95
C SER A 94 3.12 9.93 18.58
N ARG A 95 3.14 9.45 17.34
CA ARG A 95 4.03 8.41 16.83
C ARG A 95 4.80 8.94 15.61
N ASP A 96 6.09 9.22 15.78
CA ASP A 96 6.98 9.60 14.68
C ASP A 96 7.03 8.52 13.56
N GLY A 97 6.82 7.27 13.95
CA GLY A 97 6.73 6.15 13.02
C GLY A 97 5.53 6.23 12.06
N ALA A 98 4.41 6.79 12.50
CA ALA A 98 3.25 7.00 11.65
C ALA A 98 3.50 8.06 10.57
N LEU A 99 4.20 9.15 10.93
CA LEU A 99 4.71 10.13 9.96
C LEU A 99 5.70 9.48 8.98
N THR A 100 6.56 8.58 9.48
CA THR A 100 7.51 7.84 8.64
C THR A 100 6.78 6.95 7.63
N LEU A 101 5.71 6.27 8.04
CA LEU A 101 4.86 5.46 7.15
C LEU A 101 4.18 6.30 6.07
N ILE A 102 3.56 7.42 6.44
CA ILE A 102 2.96 8.36 5.49
C ILE A 102 3.99 8.82 4.46
N ASP A 103 5.14 9.32 4.92
CA ASP A 103 6.19 9.86 4.06
C ASP A 103 6.73 8.82 3.07
N ASN A 104 6.99 7.61 3.55
CA ASN A 104 7.55 6.53 2.75
C ASN A 104 6.51 5.96 1.78
N GLY A 105 5.26 5.81 2.22
CA GLY A 105 4.17 5.35 1.38
C GLY A 105 3.90 6.30 0.21
N ILE A 106 3.83 7.62 0.46
CA ILE A 106 3.64 8.62 -0.60
C ILE A 106 4.83 8.62 -1.57
N ARG A 107 6.07 8.59 -1.07
CA ARG A 107 7.26 8.49 -1.93
C ARG A 107 7.23 7.21 -2.78
N PHE A 108 6.88 6.08 -2.17
CA PHE A 108 6.82 4.79 -2.86
C PHE A 108 5.79 4.81 -3.99
N ALA A 109 4.55 5.23 -3.71
CA ALA A 109 3.49 5.34 -4.72
C ALA A 109 3.89 6.28 -5.87
N ALA A 110 4.53 7.42 -5.57
CA ALA A 110 4.92 8.42 -6.56
C ALA A 110 6.25 8.13 -7.32
N SER A 111 6.98 7.06 -6.96
CA SER A 111 8.30 6.75 -7.53
C SER A 111 8.29 5.76 -8.69
N GLY A 112 7.16 5.10 -8.96
CA GLY A 112 7.04 4.08 -10.01
C GLY A 112 6.98 4.65 -11.44
N ASN A 113 7.08 3.75 -12.43
CA ASN A 113 6.78 4.09 -13.82
C ASN A 113 5.25 4.05 -14.03
N GLY A 114 4.64 5.23 -14.16
CA GLY A 114 3.19 5.40 -14.27
C GLY A 114 2.54 5.82 -12.95
N THR A 115 1.24 6.08 -12.98
CA THR A 115 0.50 6.52 -11.79
C THR A 115 0.44 5.41 -10.76
N GLY A 116 0.88 5.70 -9.55
CA GLY A 116 0.75 4.82 -8.39
C GLY A 116 -0.47 5.12 -7.52
N LEU A 117 -0.62 4.34 -6.46
CA LEU A 117 -1.72 4.47 -5.50
C LEU A 117 -1.19 4.34 -4.07
N TYR A 118 -1.49 5.33 -3.24
CA TYR A 118 -1.43 5.22 -1.78
C TYR A 118 -2.86 5.10 -1.27
N PHE A 119 -3.16 4.08 -0.48
CA PHE A 119 -4.47 3.92 0.12
C PHE A 119 -4.35 3.42 1.56
N ALA A 120 -4.61 4.33 2.50
CA ALA A 120 -4.85 3.97 3.89
C ALA A 120 -6.30 3.53 4.09
N LEU A 121 -6.50 2.30 4.55
CA LEU A 121 -7.81 1.79 4.91
C LEU A 121 -8.33 2.39 6.22
N SER A 122 -7.45 2.98 7.05
CA SER A 122 -7.86 3.71 8.26
C SER A 122 -8.66 2.80 9.20
N CYS A 123 -9.93 3.12 9.43
CA CYS A 123 -10.90 2.29 10.14
C CYS A 123 -12.01 1.76 9.23
N TYR A 124 -11.92 1.89 7.90
CA TYR A 124 -13.03 1.56 7.01
C TYR A 124 -13.54 0.12 7.19
N TYR A 125 -12.66 -0.79 7.63
CA TYR A 125 -12.99 -2.20 7.82
C TYR A 125 -12.64 -2.71 9.23
N ASP A 126 -12.37 -1.83 10.20
CA ASP A 126 -11.88 -2.22 11.55
C ASP A 126 -12.93 -2.96 12.38
N ALA A 127 -14.22 -2.70 12.14
CA ALA A 127 -15.32 -3.24 12.92
C ALA A 127 -16.00 -4.47 12.29
N VAL A 128 -15.46 -4.99 11.18
CA VAL A 128 -16.02 -6.14 10.45
C VAL A 128 -15.16 -7.38 10.62
N ASP A 129 -15.81 -8.56 10.70
CA ASP A 129 -15.09 -9.84 10.81
C ASP A 129 -14.35 -10.22 9.53
N ALA A 130 -14.89 -9.81 8.36
CA ALA A 130 -14.29 -9.96 7.05
C ALA A 130 -15.02 -9.07 6.04
N ALA A 131 -14.31 -8.53 5.07
CA ALA A 131 -14.87 -7.79 3.94
C ALA A 131 -13.97 -7.88 2.70
N THR A 132 -14.57 -7.78 1.52
CA THR A 132 -13.83 -7.54 0.27
C THR A 132 -13.74 -6.04 0.02
N VAL A 133 -12.57 -5.55 -0.37
CA VAL A 133 -12.34 -4.13 -0.68
C VAL A 133 -12.78 -3.86 -2.13
N ASP A 134 -14.09 -3.64 -2.30
CA ASP A 134 -14.71 -3.50 -3.63
C ASP A 134 -14.05 -2.45 -4.52
N SER A 135 -13.59 -1.34 -3.94
CA SER A 135 -12.95 -0.23 -4.65
C SER A 135 -11.67 -0.66 -5.36
N LEU A 136 -11.03 -1.75 -4.92
CA LEU A 136 -9.78 -2.29 -5.46
C LEU A 136 -9.98 -3.48 -6.41
N SER A 137 -11.22 -3.87 -6.70
CA SER A 137 -11.56 -5.06 -7.51
C SER A 137 -10.93 -5.12 -8.92
N PHE A 138 -10.47 -3.98 -9.47
CA PHE A 138 -9.73 -3.96 -10.73
C PHE A 138 -8.34 -4.63 -10.62
N PHE A 139 -7.71 -4.55 -9.45
CA PHE A 139 -6.40 -5.13 -9.18
C PHE A 139 -6.48 -6.61 -8.80
N GLY A 140 -7.68 -7.08 -8.42
CA GLY A 140 -7.99 -8.46 -8.06
C GLY A 140 -8.92 -8.51 -6.86
N THR A 141 -9.19 -9.72 -6.35
CA THR A 141 -9.89 -9.89 -5.08
C THR A 141 -8.94 -9.51 -3.95
N ILE A 142 -9.30 -8.54 -3.13
CA ILE A 142 -8.55 -8.17 -1.92
C ILE A 142 -9.52 -8.26 -0.75
N ASP A 143 -9.26 -9.22 0.14
CA ASP A 143 -10.05 -9.44 1.34
C ASP A 143 -9.29 -8.97 2.57
N VAL A 144 -10.01 -8.33 3.47
CA VAL A 144 -9.51 -7.80 4.74
C VAL A 144 -10.32 -8.33 5.91
N ARG A 145 -9.70 -8.29 7.09
CA ARG A 145 -10.32 -8.62 8.36
C ARG A 145 -10.00 -7.55 9.40
N GLY A 146 -11.05 -7.02 10.02
CA GLY A 146 -10.99 -6.21 11.23
C GLY A 146 -11.36 -7.05 12.47
N ASN A 147 -12.05 -6.42 13.43
CA ASN A 147 -12.39 -6.92 14.77
C ASN A 147 -11.19 -7.60 15.43
N LEU A 148 -10.01 -6.97 15.28
CA LEU A 148 -8.75 -7.52 15.76
C LEU A 148 -8.62 -7.33 17.27
N ALA A 149 -7.85 -8.21 17.91
CA ALA A 149 -7.49 -8.08 19.33
C ALA A 149 -6.48 -6.96 19.61
N CYS A 150 -6.22 -6.11 18.61
CA CYS A 150 -5.23 -5.04 18.60
C CYS A 150 -3.77 -5.56 18.68
N TYR A 151 -3.12 -5.69 17.52
CA TYR A 151 -1.71 -6.09 17.42
C TYR A 151 -0.79 -4.87 17.49
N ASN A 152 0.39 -5.03 18.11
CA ASN A 152 1.36 -3.95 18.32
C ASN A 152 2.79 -4.32 17.90
N ASP A 153 3.03 -5.57 17.53
CA ASP A 153 4.32 -6.05 17.06
C ASP A 153 4.26 -6.18 15.53
N ALA A 154 4.93 -5.25 14.85
CA ALA A 154 5.05 -5.23 13.40
C ALA A 154 6.44 -5.70 12.97
N HIS A 155 6.50 -6.45 11.87
CA HIS A 155 7.75 -6.88 11.26
C HIS A 155 7.76 -6.61 9.75
N LEU A 156 8.84 -6.03 9.22
CA LEU A 156 9.03 -5.81 7.80
C LEU A 156 9.56 -7.06 7.09
N VAL A 157 8.85 -7.50 6.05
CA VAL A 157 9.14 -8.73 5.29
C VAL A 157 9.39 -8.48 3.80
N ALA A 158 9.40 -7.21 3.39
CA ALA A 158 9.88 -6.75 2.09
C ALA A 158 10.55 -5.38 2.20
N ASN A 159 11.28 -4.97 1.17
CA ASN A 159 11.94 -3.68 1.13
C ASN A 159 11.88 -2.99 -0.23
N SER A 160 12.07 -1.68 -0.22
CA SER A 160 12.27 -0.84 -1.41
C SER A 160 13.10 0.37 -1.00
N THR A 161 13.89 0.93 -1.91
CA THR A 161 14.65 2.16 -1.63
C THR A 161 13.74 3.33 -1.25
N ALA A 162 12.50 3.37 -1.74
CA ALA A 162 11.53 4.40 -1.39
C ALA A 162 10.89 4.19 0.00
N LEU A 163 11.08 3.01 0.60
CA LEU A 163 10.62 2.60 1.92
C LEU A 163 11.77 2.49 2.94
N ALA A 164 12.97 2.93 2.58
CA ALA A 164 14.21 2.60 3.28
C ALA A 164 14.32 3.15 4.72
N SER A 165 13.47 4.10 5.12
CA SER A 165 13.46 4.60 6.50
C SER A 165 12.38 3.96 7.37
N LEU A 166 11.57 3.05 6.83
CA LEU A 166 10.69 2.21 7.64
C LEU A 166 11.51 1.18 8.42
N SER A 167 11.02 0.84 9.61
CA SER A 167 11.58 -0.20 10.47
C SER A 167 10.48 -0.79 11.33
N ASP A 168 10.69 -1.99 11.87
CA ASP A 168 9.78 -2.62 12.85
C ASP A 168 9.46 -1.65 13.99
N ALA A 169 10.47 -0.99 14.56
CA ALA A 169 10.29 -0.02 15.64
C ALA A 169 9.47 1.21 15.24
N ALA A 170 9.48 1.60 13.96
CA ALA A 170 8.62 2.68 13.47
C ALA A 170 7.16 2.24 13.39
N LEU A 171 6.90 0.97 13.13
CA LEU A 171 5.56 0.43 12.92
C LEU A 171 4.94 -0.20 14.17
N SER A 172 5.74 -0.52 15.19
CA SER A 172 5.33 -1.15 16.43
C SER A 172 5.00 -0.14 17.55
N ASP A 173 4.37 -0.64 18.62
CA ASP A 173 4.11 0.09 19.87
C ASP A 173 3.22 1.35 19.74
N TRP A 174 2.29 1.36 18.79
CA TRP A 174 1.36 2.48 18.62
C TRP A 174 0.21 2.49 19.64
N SER A 175 0.15 1.47 20.51
CA SER A 175 -0.98 1.07 21.37
C SER A 175 -2.02 0.24 20.62
N CYS A 176 -2.17 0.48 19.32
CA CYS A 176 -2.72 -0.41 18.33
C CYS A 176 -2.02 -0.12 17.01
N SER A 177 -1.12 -0.99 16.56
CA SER A 177 -0.39 -0.76 15.29
C SER A 177 -1.13 -1.31 14.08
N VAL A 178 -2.10 -2.20 14.29
CA VAL A 178 -2.79 -2.94 13.23
C VAL A 178 -4.29 -2.92 13.48
N HIS A 179 -5.02 -2.36 12.53
CA HIS A 179 -6.47 -2.14 12.62
C HIS A 179 -7.21 -3.14 11.74
N GLU A 180 -6.67 -3.42 10.56
CA GLU A 180 -7.12 -4.46 9.67
C GLU A 180 -5.94 -5.22 9.07
N VAL A 181 -6.16 -6.48 8.75
CA VAL A 181 -5.17 -7.33 8.08
C VAL A 181 -5.70 -7.79 6.72
N PHE A 182 -4.80 -7.98 5.77
CA PHE A 182 -5.11 -8.53 4.44
C PHE A 182 -5.08 -10.06 4.51
N THR A 183 -6.18 -10.71 4.14
CA THR A 183 -6.36 -12.16 4.25
C THR A 183 -6.32 -12.90 2.91
N ASP A 184 -6.63 -12.21 1.82
CA ASP A 184 -6.48 -12.71 0.45
C ASP A 184 -6.18 -11.55 -0.49
N TYR A 185 -5.29 -11.78 -1.46
CA TYR A 185 -4.90 -10.81 -2.49
C TYR A 185 -4.06 -11.48 -3.58
N PRO A 186 -4.00 -10.90 -4.79
CA PRO A 186 -3.25 -11.48 -5.90
C PRO A 186 -1.76 -11.55 -5.58
N ARG A 187 -1.16 -12.75 -5.70
CA ARG A 187 0.29 -12.99 -5.53
C ARG A 187 1.07 -13.13 -6.82
N THR A 188 0.34 -13.23 -7.93
CA THR A 188 0.88 -13.54 -9.26
C THR A 188 0.24 -12.63 -10.31
N GLY A 189 0.92 -12.47 -11.44
CA GLY A 189 0.47 -11.66 -12.56
C GLY A 189 0.69 -10.15 -12.37
N THR A 190 0.12 -9.36 -13.28
CA THR A 190 0.40 -7.91 -13.44
C THR A 190 0.19 -7.08 -12.16
N TYR A 191 -0.73 -7.51 -11.30
CA TYR A 191 -1.08 -6.83 -10.05
C TYR A 191 -0.75 -7.69 -8.82
N ALA A 192 0.32 -8.49 -8.89
CA ALA A 192 0.84 -9.19 -7.72
C ALA A 192 1.23 -8.20 -6.61
N PHE A 193 0.78 -8.49 -5.40
CA PHE A 193 1.13 -7.79 -4.18
C PHE A 193 2.03 -8.65 -3.30
N GLU A 194 2.95 -7.97 -2.63
CA GLU A 194 3.87 -8.49 -1.63
C GLU A 194 3.53 -7.92 -0.26
N PRO A 195 3.54 -8.72 0.80
CA PRO A 195 3.63 -8.24 2.17
C PRO A 195 4.80 -7.28 2.33
N LEU A 196 4.53 -6.06 2.78
CA LEU A 196 5.57 -5.16 3.28
C LEU A 196 5.77 -5.35 4.78
N ALA A 197 4.67 -5.37 5.53
CA ALA A 197 4.67 -5.49 6.98
C ALA A 197 3.58 -6.46 7.45
N ILE A 198 3.94 -7.26 8.44
CA ILE A 198 3.04 -8.21 9.10
C ILE A 198 2.81 -7.82 10.55
N ALA A 199 1.63 -8.16 11.07
CA ALA A 199 1.43 -8.34 12.50
C ALA A 199 2.17 -9.63 12.89
N GLU A 200 3.36 -9.49 13.46
CA GLU A 200 4.24 -10.63 13.79
C GLU A 200 3.55 -11.53 14.83
N ASP A 201 3.72 -12.85 14.68
CA ASP A 201 3.12 -13.89 15.50
C ASP A 201 1.57 -13.89 15.56
N ALA A 202 0.90 -13.01 14.79
CA ALA A 202 -0.55 -13.02 14.68
C ALA A 202 -1.02 -14.32 14.02
N THR A 203 -2.02 -14.97 14.62
CA THR A 203 -2.57 -16.23 14.13
C THR A 203 -3.97 -16.06 13.56
N GLY A 204 -4.36 -16.93 12.62
CA GLY A 204 -5.72 -16.98 12.09
C GLY A 204 -5.74 -16.97 10.58
N MET A 205 -6.86 -16.52 10.01
CA MET A 205 -6.98 -16.33 8.56
C MET A 205 -5.98 -15.26 8.08
N GLY A 206 -5.24 -15.57 7.02
CA GLY A 206 -4.15 -14.73 6.49
C GLY A 206 -2.77 -14.98 7.09
N LEU A 207 -2.61 -15.95 8.01
CA LEU A 207 -1.29 -16.32 8.55
C LEU A 207 -0.37 -16.83 7.45
N GLU A 208 0.83 -16.26 7.39
CA GLU A 208 1.89 -16.57 6.44
C GLU A 208 3.25 -16.69 7.13
N SER A 209 4.21 -17.29 6.42
CA SER A 209 5.62 -17.38 6.81
C SER A 209 6.50 -16.72 5.75
N PHE A 210 7.62 -16.13 6.18
CA PHE A 210 8.48 -15.28 5.34
C PHE A 210 9.93 -15.76 5.29
N GLY A 211 10.69 -15.29 4.30
CA GLY A 211 12.05 -15.76 4.01
C GLY A 211 13.08 -15.48 5.10
N ASP A 212 12.82 -14.49 5.97
CA ASP A 212 13.61 -14.19 7.16
C ASP A 212 13.35 -15.13 8.35
N GLY A 213 12.40 -16.07 8.20
CA GLY A 213 12.01 -17.05 9.22
C GLY A 213 10.90 -16.58 10.16
N THR A 214 10.36 -15.37 9.97
CA THR A 214 9.22 -14.85 10.74
C THR A 214 7.89 -15.36 10.19
N SER A 215 6.82 -15.12 10.94
CA SER A 215 5.45 -15.45 10.53
C SER A 215 4.46 -14.49 11.16
N GLY A 216 3.33 -14.28 10.49
CA GLY A 216 2.32 -13.34 10.93
C GLY A 216 1.28 -13.08 9.85
N ILE A 217 0.45 -12.06 10.04
CA ILE A 217 -0.60 -11.71 9.08
C ILE A 217 -0.27 -10.34 8.46
N PRO A 218 -0.18 -10.23 7.12
CA PRO A 218 0.06 -8.96 6.45
C PRO A 218 -0.98 -7.90 6.79
N TYR A 219 -0.52 -6.69 7.09
CA TYR A 219 -1.38 -5.51 7.26
C TYR A 219 -0.91 -4.31 6.46
N ILE A 220 0.24 -4.42 5.79
CA ILE A 220 0.64 -3.51 4.71
C ILE A 220 1.09 -4.38 3.54
N ILE A 221 0.46 -4.20 2.38
CA ILE A 221 0.81 -4.90 1.15
C ILE A 221 1.14 -3.90 0.04
N VAL A 222 2.06 -4.29 -0.83
CA VAL A 222 2.62 -3.41 -1.87
C VAL A 222 2.78 -4.11 -3.20
N LYS A 223 2.58 -3.37 -4.29
CA LYS A 223 3.05 -3.73 -5.63
C LYS A 223 4.29 -2.91 -5.95
N GLY A 224 5.42 -3.57 -6.21
CA GLY A 224 6.68 -2.93 -6.61
C GLY A 224 7.75 -2.86 -5.50
N ALA A 225 7.67 -3.72 -4.49
CA ALA A 225 8.74 -3.93 -3.52
C ALA A 225 9.38 -5.32 -3.70
N THR A 226 10.57 -5.49 -3.14
CA THR A 226 11.35 -6.74 -3.19
C THR A 226 11.11 -7.55 -1.91
N PRO A 227 10.54 -8.78 -1.99
CA PRO A 227 10.36 -9.66 -0.84
C PRO A 227 11.67 -10.02 -0.14
N ALA A 228 11.63 -10.36 1.15
CA ALA A 228 12.75 -10.97 1.86
C ALA A 228 13.06 -12.38 1.27
N GLY A 229 14.31 -12.63 0.89
CA GLY A 229 14.75 -13.83 0.17
C GLY A 229 15.14 -13.52 -1.28
N CYS A 230 14.40 -12.62 -1.92
CA CYS A 230 14.60 -12.29 -3.33
C CYS A 230 15.97 -11.68 -3.64
N GLY A 231 16.64 -12.24 -4.64
CA GLY A 231 17.93 -11.75 -5.15
C GLY A 231 19.13 -12.49 -4.57
N ASP A 232 18.92 -13.59 -3.85
CA ASP A 232 19.99 -14.43 -3.33
C ASP A 232 20.44 -15.53 -4.32
N GLY A 233 19.68 -15.72 -5.40
CA GLY A 233 19.94 -16.68 -6.46
C GLY A 233 19.37 -18.08 -6.19
N VAL A 234 18.49 -18.20 -5.21
CA VAL A 234 17.73 -19.42 -4.89
C VAL A 234 16.27 -19.16 -5.21
N TRP A 235 15.71 -19.90 -6.16
CA TRP A 235 14.28 -19.80 -6.43
C TRP A 235 13.49 -20.49 -5.31
N ASP A 236 12.83 -19.69 -4.47
CA ASP A 236 12.01 -20.11 -3.35
C ASP A 236 10.50 -19.93 -3.64
N PRO A 237 9.86 -20.86 -4.37
CA PRO A 237 8.45 -20.73 -4.75
C PRO A 237 7.50 -20.71 -3.55
N ASP A 238 7.90 -21.28 -2.42
CA ASP A 238 7.14 -21.26 -1.17
C ASP A 238 7.12 -19.86 -0.53
N LEU A 239 8.05 -18.97 -0.91
CA LEU A 239 8.11 -17.55 -0.52
C LEU A 239 7.46 -16.63 -1.56
N GLY A 240 6.80 -17.21 -2.58
CA GLY A 240 6.11 -16.45 -3.63
C GLY A 240 7.01 -15.98 -4.76
N GLU A 241 8.26 -16.45 -4.84
CA GLU A 241 9.12 -16.17 -5.98
C GLU A 241 8.66 -16.95 -7.21
N GLU A 242 8.65 -16.30 -8.37
CA GLU A 242 8.47 -16.94 -9.67
C GLU A 242 9.83 -17.19 -10.37
N CYS A 243 10.87 -16.52 -9.91
CA CYS A 243 12.25 -16.58 -10.39
C CYS A 243 13.20 -16.00 -9.34
N ASP A 244 14.48 -16.36 -9.38
CA ASP A 244 15.54 -15.61 -8.70
C ASP A 244 16.88 -15.80 -9.43
N ASP A 245 17.24 -14.83 -10.27
CA ASP A 245 18.53 -14.76 -10.97
C ASP A 245 19.62 -14.08 -10.12
N GLY A 246 19.35 -13.89 -8.82
CA GLY A 246 20.26 -13.30 -7.86
C GLY A 246 20.54 -11.82 -8.18
N PRO A 247 21.82 -11.38 -8.20
CA PRO A 247 22.18 -10.01 -8.56
C PRO A 247 21.74 -9.54 -9.95
N LEU A 248 21.27 -10.44 -10.82
CA LEU A 248 20.80 -10.11 -12.17
C LEU A 248 19.31 -9.72 -12.20
N ASN A 249 18.55 -9.92 -11.12
CA ASN A 249 17.13 -9.54 -11.06
C ASN A 249 16.91 -8.08 -11.47
N GLY A 250 15.93 -7.86 -12.32
CA GLY A 250 15.54 -6.56 -12.87
C GLY A 250 16.49 -6.00 -13.94
N SER A 251 17.54 -6.75 -14.32
CA SER A 251 18.42 -6.38 -15.42
C SER A 251 17.82 -6.75 -16.79
N PRO A 252 18.24 -6.12 -17.90
CA PRO A 252 17.81 -6.51 -19.24
C PRO A 252 18.21 -7.94 -19.66
N GLU A 253 19.09 -8.59 -18.91
CA GLU A 253 19.59 -9.96 -19.17
C GLU A 253 18.85 -11.02 -18.34
N SER A 254 17.94 -10.59 -17.46
CA SER A 254 17.14 -11.45 -16.58
C SER A 254 15.66 -11.37 -17.00
N GLU A 255 14.99 -12.52 -17.03
CA GLU A 255 13.54 -12.58 -17.14
C GLU A 255 12.87 -12.32 -15.78
N CYS A 256 13.68 -12.19 -14.73
CA CYS A 256 13.25 -11.94 -13.37
C CYS A 256 13.21 -10.45 -13.05
N SER A 257 12.12 -9.98 -12.45
CA SER A 257 12.02 -8.63 -11.91
C SER A 257 12.79 -8.48 -10.59
N PHE A 258 13.03 -7.24 -10.15
CA PHE A 258 13.63 -6.95 -8.83
C PHE A 258 12.84 -7.54 -7.64
N SER A 259 11.59 -7.94 -7.87
CA SER A 259 10.69 -8.53 -6.89
C SER A 259 10.54 -10.05 -7.05
N CYS A 260 11.45 -10.70 -7.78
CA CYS A 260 11.43 -12.15 -8.00
C CYS A 260 10.15 -12.65 -8.67
N LYS A 261 9.63 -11.85 -9.62
CA LYS A 261 8.48 -12.17 -10.48
C LYS A 261 8.89 -12.27 -11.95
N CYS A 262 8.26 -13.17 -12.70
CA CYS A 262 8.47 -13.33 -14.14
C CYS A 262 7.64 -12.34 -14.98
#